data_AF-A0AAW4PQR5-F1
#
_entry.id   AF-A0AAW4PQR5-F1
#
_cell.length_a   1.000
_cell.length_b   1.000
_cell.length_c   1.000
_cell.angle_alpha   90.00
_cell.angle_beta   90.00
_cell.angle_gamma   90.00
#
_symmetry.space_group_name_H-M   'P 1'
#
loop_
_entity.id
_entity.type
_entity.pdbx_description
1 polymer ?
#
loop_
_entity_poly.entity_id
_entity_poly.type
_entity_poly.pdbx_seq_one_letter_code
_entity_poly.pdbx_strand_id
1 'polypeptide(L)'
;MTTEPDTDASVADTGGQDTPLLSPALETFPWLEASTAALGTFVVEYLAVAALFVVGPSSVDRSVPAIDSTAAVFVQYAHVLFNAHHVPTVLKASIQIAGSPFGNDLYLALASGGASVPPVVYFLIPMVALTVAGGLFEGRRRPNPTGGRLREAALVGVGFTVGYLAVGLVGALTLVQRWDLTTAEGVVGSASQQPDPYFTAVLFLLFPMVFLPIGAAMMYGRGAQA
;
A
#
# COMPACT_ATOMS: atom_id res chain seq x y z
N MET A 1 -69.17 -13.41 -33.98
CA MET A 1 -69.05 -12.02 -34.42
C MET A 1 -69.96 -11.18 -33.55
N THR A 2 -69.38 -10.50 -32.56
CA THR A 2 -69.70 -9.16 -32.01
C THR A 2 -68.97 -9.06 -30.67
N THR A 3 -67.92 -8.26 -30.73
CA THR A 3 -67.08 -7.70 -29.67
C THR A 3 -67.86 -6.79 -28.72
N GLU A 4 -67.50 -6.77 -27.44
CA GLU A 4 -67.36 -5.51 -26.70
C GLU A 4 -66.28 -5.63 -25.60
N PRO A 5 -65.56 -4.54 -25.31
CA PRO A 5 -64.31 -4.53 -24.55
C PRO A 5 -64.56 -4.17 -23.08
N ASP A 6 -63.82 -4.81 -22.17
CA ASP A 6 -63.70 -4.28 -20.81
C ASP A 6 -62.28 -3.75 -20.63
N THR A 7 -62.18 -2.43 -20.63
CA THR A 7 -60.97 -1.69 -20.29
C THR A 7 -61.11 -1.29 -18.84
N ASP A 8 -60.75 -2.18 -17.92
CA ASP A 8 -60.48 -1.78 -16.55
C ASP A 8 -59.00 -1.47 -16.40
N ALA A 9 -58.74 -0.17 -16.32
CA ALA A 9 -57.49 0.40 -15.91
C ALA A 9 -57.13 -0.04 -14.47
N SER A 10 -55.82 0.02 -14.21
CA SER A 10 -55.20 0.00 -12.89
C SER A 10 -55.18 -1.35 -12.16
N VAL A 11 -54.23 -2.20 -12.58
CA VAL A 11 -53.25 -2.64 -11.58
C VAL A 11 -52.05 -1.73 -11.75
N ALA A 12 -52.13 -0.57 -11.09
CA ALA A 12 -50.93 0.06 -10.59
C ALA A 12 -50.38 -0.94 -9.55
N ASP A 13 -49.53 -1.86 -9.99
CA ASP A 13 -48.72 -2.59 -9.05
C ASP A 13 -47.66 -1.63 -8.55
N THR A 14 -47.89 -1.25 -7.31
CA THR A 14 -47.26 -0.22 -6.52
C THR A 14 -45.77 -0.41 -6.42
N GLY A 15 -45.04 0.59 -6.90
CA GLY A 15 -43.72 0.94 -6.37
C GLY A 15 -42.62 0.00 -6.79
N GLY A 16 -41.74 0.49 -7.66
CA GLY A 16 -40.38 -0.03 -7.74
C GLY A 16 -39.85 -0.13 -6.31
N GLN A 17 -39.67 -1.34 -5.82
CA GLN A 17 -38.87 -1.54 -4.62
C GLN A 17 -37.48 -1.11 -5.02
N ASP A 18 -37.14 0.13 -4.66
CA ASP A 18 -35.81 0.71 -4.71
C ASP A 18 -34.88 -0.23 -3.94
N THR A 19 -34.41 -1.25 -4.65
CA THR A 19 -33.44 -2.18 -4.11
C THR A 19 -32.16 -1.34 -4.01
N PRO A 20 -31.66 -1.05 -2.81
CA PRO A 20 -30.53 -0.14 -2.67
C PRO A 20 -29.36 -0.65 -3.51
N LEU A 21 -28.77 0.25 -4.30
CA LEU A 21 -27.68 -0.07 -5.23
C LEU A 21 -26.49 -0.71 -4.50
N LEU A 22 -26.32 -0.36 -3.22
CA LEU A 22 -25.28 -0.86 -2.35
C LEU A 22 -25.91 -1.60 -1.17
N SER A 23 -25.22 -2.65 -0.70
CA SER A 23 -25.63 -3.30 0.55
C SER A 23 -25.46 -2.33 1.73
N PRO A 24 -26.29 -2.41 2.79
CA PRO A 24 -26.20 -1.52 3.96
C PRO A 24 -24.81 -1.45 4.60
N ALA A 25 -24.06 -2.55 4.55
CA ALA A 25 -22.68 -2.61 5.03
C ALA A 25 -21.73 -1.69 4.27
N LEU A 26 -21.93 -1.51 2.96
CA LEU A 26 -21.13 -0.62 2.12
C LEU A 26 -21.51 0.84 2.33
N GLU A 27 -22.78 1.14 2.60
CA GLU A 27 -23.25 2.51 2.82
C GLU A 27 -22.81 3.06 4.18
N THR A 28 -22.79 2.20 5.20
CA THR A 28 -22.48 2.58 6.58
C THR A 28 -20.99 2.49 6.92
N PHE A 29 -20.18 1.89 6.05
CA PHE A 29 -18.74 1.75 6.29
C PHE A 29 -18.04 3.13 6.22
N PRO A 30 -17.17 3.46 7.20
CA PRO A 30 -16.48 4.76 7.24
C PRO A 30 -15.30 4.81 6.26
N TRP A 31 -15.59 4.88 4.95
CA TRP A 31 -14.60 4.83 3.87
C TRP A 31 -13.51 5.90 3.98
N LEU A 32 -13.89 7.13 4.32
CA LEU A 32 -12.95 8.24 4.44
C LEU A 32 -11.99 8.05 5.62
N GLU A 33 -12.49 7.56 6.75
CA GLU A 33 -11.65 7.26 7.93
C GLU A 33 -10.69 6.11 7.63
N ALA A 34 -11.15 5.06 6.95
CA ALA A 34 -10.30 3.96 6.53
C ALA A 34 -9.20 4.42 5.56
N SER A 35 -9.56 5.24 4.56
CA SER A 35 -8.62 5.78 3.58
C SER A 35 -7.58 6.70 4.24
N THR A 36 -8.00 7.56 5.16
CA THR A 36 -7.07 8.46 5.89
C THR A 36 -6.17 7.69 6.88
N ALA A 37 -6.70 6.67 7.55
CA ALA A 37 -5.92 5.77 8.39
C ALA A 37 -4.87 5.00 7.57
N ALA A 38 -5.13 4.70 6.30
CA ALA A 38 -4.15 4.10 5.40
C ALA A 38 -2.93 5.01 5.18
N LEU A 39 -3.13 6.31 4.99
CA LEU A 39 -2.03 7.28 4.91
C LEU A 39 -1.22 7.31 6.21
N GLY A 40 -1.89 7.33 7.36
CA GLY A 40 -1.23 7.27 8.66
C GLY A 40 -0.39 6.00 8.84
N THR A 41 -0.90 4.86 8.37
CA THR A 41 -0.19 3.58 8.42
C THR A 41 1.08 3.62 7.56
N PHE A 42 0.98 4.11 6.33
CA PHE A 42 2.14 4.28 5.43
C PHE A 42 3.21 5.20 6.04
N VAL A 43 2.81 6.30 6.69
CA VAL A 43 3.74 7.19 7.41
C VAL A 43 4.44 6.44 8.56
N VAL A 44 3.71 5.65 9.34
CA VAL A 44 4.30 4.85 10.44
C VAL A 44 5.33 3.86 9.90
N GLU A 45 5.03 3.18 8.79
CA GLU A 45 5.98 2.26 8.16
C GLU A 45 7.24 2.97 7.67
N TYR A 46 7.08 4.13 7.03
CA TYR A 46 8.21 4.96 6.62
C TYR A 46 9.09 5.35 7.80
N LEU A 47 8.47 5.80 8.90
CA LEU A 47 9.18 6.16 10.13
C LEU A 47 9.87 4.94 10.77
N ALA A 48 9.26 3.75 10.71
CA ALA A 48 9.88 2.53 11.19
C ALA A 48 11.13 2.17 10.38
N VAL A 49 11.07 2.27 9.05
CA VAL A 49 12.25 2.10 8.18
C VAL A 49 13.33 3.14 8.51
N ALA A 50 12.96 4.43 8.58
CA ALA A 50 13.89 5.49 8.90
C ALA A 50 14.55 5.30 10.27
N ALA A 51 13.81 4.86 11.29
CA ALA A 51 14.34 4.59 12.62
C ALA A 51 15.41 3.48 12.61
N LEU A 52 15.27 2.45 11.77
CA LEU A 52 16.29 1.41 11.63
C LEU A 52 17.62 1.95 11.07
N PHE A 53 17.60 3.04 10.30
CA PHE A 53 18.79 3.70 9.77
C PHE A 53 19.34 4.82 10.66
N VAL A 54 18.51 5.42 11.51
CA VAL A 54 18.92 6.51 12.40
C VAL A 54 19.39 5.98 13.77
N VAL A 55 18.70 4.97 14.30
CA VAL A 55 18.93 4.42 15.63
C VAL A 55 19.58 3.04 15.57
N GLY A 56 19.35 2.29 14.49
CA GLY A 56 19.94 0.97 14.30
C GLY A 56 21.41 1.02 13.87
N PRO A 57 22.08 -0.14 13.80
CA PRO A 57 23.47 -0.23 13.33
C PRO A 57 23.63 0.03 11.83
N SER A 58 22.54 0.26 11.10
CA SER A 58 22.53 0.47 9.66
C SER A 58 22.71 1.94 9.32
N SER A 59 23.69 2.29 8.50
CA SER A 59 23.85 3.62 7.93
C SER A 59 23.65 3.59 6.42
N VAL A 60 23.08 4.65 5.86
CA VAL A 60 23.07 4.83 4.40
C VAL A 60 24.45 5.28 3.94
N ASP A 61 25.03 4.56 2.98
CA ASP A 61 26.29 4.93 2.37
C ASP A 61 26.10 6.17 1.47
N ARG A 62 26.65 7.30 1.92
CA ARG A 62 26.60 8.59 1.19
C ARG A 62 27.72 8.76 0.17
N SER A 63 28.62 7.78 0.05
CA SER A 63 29.62 7.76 -1.02
C SER A 63 29.00 7.37 -2.37
N VAL A 64 27.81 6.77 -2.35
CA VAL A 64 27.03 6.47 -3.55
C VAL A 64 26.56 7.78 -4.19
N PRO A 65 26.89 8.05 -5.47
CA PRO A 65 26.52 9.31 -6.14
C PRO A 65 25.01 9.60 -6.15
N ALA A 66 24.18 8.55 -6.17
CA ALA A 66 22.73 8.67 -6.07
C ALA A 66 22.22 9.15 -4.69
N ILE A 67 23.09 9.22 -3.67
CA ILE A 67 22.77 9.52 -2.27
C ILE A 67 23.76 10.56 -1.70
N ASP A 68 23.95 11.66 -2.42
CA ASP A 68 24.86 12.75 -2.04
C ASP A 68 24.20 13.81 -1.13
N SER A 69 22.88 13.76 -0.97
CA SER A 69 22.10 14.79 -0.26
C SER A 69 21.15 14.20 0.78
N THR A 70 20.75 15.02 1.76
CA THR A 70 19.77 14.62 2.77
C THR A 70 18.41 14.23 2.15
N ALA A 71 17.99 14.93 1.10
CA ALA A 71 16.78 14.57 0.36
C ALA A 71 16.90 13.19 -0.28
N ALA A 72 18.04 12.89 -0.90
CA ALA A 72 18.30 11.58 -1.49
C ALA A 72 18.31 10.45 -0.45
N VAL A 73 18.76 10.72 0.78
CA VAL A 73 18.65 9.78 1.91
C VAL A 73 17.19 9.49 2.27
N PHE A 74 16.33 10.51 2.34
CA PHE A 74 14.90 10.29 2.59
C PHE A 74 14.21 9.48 1.48
N VAL A 75 14.60 9.75 0.23
CA VAL A 75 14.14 8.96 -0.92
C VAL A 75 14.67 7.53 -0.84
N GLN A 76 15.89 7.30 -0.33
CA GLN A 76 16.43 5.96 -0.13
C GLN A 76 15.61 5.18 0.90
N TYR A 77 15.21 5.79 2.02
CA TYR A 77 14.33 5.13 2.99
C TYR A 77 13.01 4.72 2.38
N ALA A 78 12.47 5.57 1.49
CA ALA A 78 11.24 5.24 0.79
C ALA A 78 11.48 4.04 -0.16
N HIS A 79 12.56 4.03 -0.95
CA HIS A 79 12.91 2.85 -1.78
C HIS A 79 13.00 1.56 -0.97
N VAL A 80 13.62 1.62 0.22
CA VAL A 80 13.67 0.46 1.13
C VAL A 80 12.27 0.03 1.56
N LEU A 81 11.36 0.96 1.86
CA LEU A 81 9.96 0.65 2.17
C LEU A 81 9.22 0.01 0.97
N PHE A 82 9.43 0.50 -0.25
CA PHE A 82 8.87 -0.13 -1.46
C PHE A 82 9.44 -1.54 -1.66
N ASN A 83 10.74 -1.71 -1.46
CA ASN A 83 11.41 -3.02 -1.53
C ASN A 83 10.88 -3.97 -0.44
N ALA A 84 10.54 -3.44 0.75
CA ALA A 84 9.91 -4.20 1.83
C ALA A 84 8.51 -4.73 1.46
N HIS A 85 7.82 -4.05 0.55
CA HIS A 85 6.59 -4.54 -0.09
C HIS A 85 6.85 -5.49 -1.27
N HIS A 86 8.11 -5.85 -1.53
CA HIS A 86 8.57 -6.58 -2.70
C HIS A 86 8.41 -5.83 -4.04
N VAL A 87 8.20 -4.53 -4.01
CA VAL A 87 8.23 -3.71 -5.23
C VAL A 87 9.69 -3.60 -5.69
N PRO A 88 10.02 -4.04 -6.92
CA PRO A 88 11.35 -3.88 -7.46
C PRO A 88 11.63 -2.41 -7.80
N THR A 89 12.92 -2.05 -7.74
CA THR A 89 13.43 -0.79 -8.25
C THR A 89 13.75 -0.95 -9.74
N VAL A 90 13.35 0.02 -10.55
CA VAL A 90 13.66 0.08 -11.99
C VAL A 90 14.83 1.02 -12.21
N LEU A 91 15.92 0.51 -12.76
CA LEU A 91 17.09 1.26 -13.20
C LEU A 91 16.95 1.64 -14.67
N LYS A 92 17.08 2.93 -14.97
CA LYS A 92 17.14 3.48 -16.33
C LYS A 92 18.44 4.24 -16.50
N ALA A 93 19.24 3.87 -17.49
CA ALA A 93 20.51 4.54 -17.79
C ALA A 93 20.56 4.94 -19.26
N SER A 94 21.21 6.07 -19.56
CA SER A 94 21.43 6.55 -20.92
C SER A 94 22.45 5.72 -21.69
N ILE A 95 23.23 4.91 -20.99
CA ILE A 95 24.16 3.92 -21.54
C ILE A 95 23.73 2.52 -21.09
N GLN A 96 24.04 1.51 -21.89
CA GLN A 96 23.71 0.13 -21.56
C GLN A 96 24.60 -0.36 -20.41
N ILE A 97 23.99 -0.64 -19.26
CA ILE A 97 24.65 -1.25 -18.11
C ILE A 97 24.40 -2.76 -18.18
N ALA A 98 25.45 -3.57 -18.03
CA ALA A 98 25.30 -5.02 -17.97
C ALA A 98 24.54 -5.41 -16.68
N GLY A 99 23.32 -5.95 -16.82
CA GLY A 99 22.50 -6.36 -15.67
C GLY A 99 21.00 -6.32 -15.97
N SER A 100 20.20 -6.83 -15.04
CA SER A 100 18.75 -6.65 -15.07
C SER A 100 18.41 -5.18 -14.79
N PRO A 101 17.52 -4.54 -15.57
CA PRO A 101 17.03 -3.19 -15.26
C PRO A 101 16.11 -3.18 -14.02
N PHE A 102 15.79 -4.34 -13.45
CA PHE A 102 14.99 -4.50 -12.23
C PHE A 102 15.80 -5.20 -11.15
N GLY A 103 15.69 -4.71 -9.91
CA GLY A 103 16.34 -5.32 -8.75
C GLY A 103 15.60 -5.05 -7.44
N ASN A 104 15.88 -5.86 -6.42
CA ASN A 104 15.46 -5.60 -5.05
C ASN A 104 16.64 -5.84 -4.09
N ASP A 105 17.11 -4.77 -3.47
CA ASP A 105 18.35 -4.77 -2.70
C ASP A 105 18.23 -5.61 -1.42
N LEU A 106 17.02 -5.71 -0.85
CA LEU A 106 16.75 -6.51 0.33
C LEU A 106 16.86 -8.01 0.04
N TYR A 107 16.39 -8.48 -1.12
CA TYR A 107 16.58 -9.88 -1.52
C TYR A 107 18.05 -10.22 -1.78
N LEU A 108 18.79 -9.32 -2.41
CA LEU A 108 20.23 -9.51 -2.65
C LEU A 108 21.02 -9.57 -1.33
N ALA A 109 20.68 -8.71 -0.38
CA ALA A 109 21.27 -8.71 0.96
C ALA A 109 21.01 -10.04 1.72
N LEU A 110 19.85 -10.66 1.52
CA LEU A 110 19.52 -11.94 2.16
C LEU A 110 20.35 -13.08 1.58
N ALA A 111 20.53 -13.09 0.25
CA ALA A 111 21.34 -14.08 -0.45
C ALA A 111 22.84 -13.95 -0.14
N SER A 112 23.32 -12.73 0.11
CA SER A 112 24.73 -12.43 0.35
C SER A 112 25.13 -12.41 1.83
N GLY A 113 24.16 -12.39 2.76
CA GLY A 113 24.41 -12.39 4.21
C GLY A 113 25.15 -11.15 4.75
N GLY A 114 25.25 -10.09 3.96
CA GLY A 114 26.14 -8.95 4.23
C GLY A 114 25.50 -7.74 4.92
N ALA A 115 24.21 -7.78 5.25
CA ALA A 115 23.52 -6.64 5.86
C ALA A 115 23.62 -6.62 7.40
N SER A 116 23.88 -5.43 7.96
CA SER A 116 23.89 -5.17 9.41
C SER A 116 22.55 -5.44 10.08
N VAL A 117 21.45 -5.20 9.36
CA VAL A 117 20.09 -5.62 9.74
C VAL A 117 19.60 -6.63 8.72
N PRO A 118 19.16 -7.83 9.16
CA PRO A 118 18.63 -8.83 8.25
C PRO A 118 17.45 -8.31 7.41
N PRO A 119 17.44 -8.52 6.09
CA PRO A 119 16.36 -8.04 5.21
C PRO A 119 14.95 -8.45 5.64
N VAL A 120 14.83 -9.61 6.29
CA VAL A 120 13.55 -10.10 6.85
C VAL A 120 12.91 -9.11 7.81
N VAL A 121 13.70 -8.33 8.56
CA VAL A 121 13.18 -7.31 9.48
C VAL A 121 12.42 -6.24 8.72
N TYR A 122 12.95 -5.81 7.56
CA TYR A 122 12.30 -4.82 6.71
C TYR A 122 11.02 -5.39 6.08
N PHE A 123 11.04 -6.63 5.59
CA PHE A 123 9.84 -7.28 5.02
C PHE A 123 8.70 -7.44 6.03
N LEU A 124 9.00 -7.56 7.33
CA LEU A 124 8.00 -7.66 8.38
C LEU A 124 7.31 -6.32 8.69
N ILE A 125 7.94 -5.17 8.41
CA ILE A 125 7.39 -3.85 8.73
C ILE A 125 5.97 -3.67 8.15
N PRO A 126 5.75 -3.77 6.82
CA PRO A 126 4.42 -3.56 6.27
C PRO A 126 3.41 -4.63 6.71
N MET A 127 3.85 -5.88 6.85
CA MET A 127 2.97 -6.97 7.31
C MET A 127 2.42 -6.71 8.71
N VAL A 128 3.31 -6.34 9.65
CA VAL A 128 2.94 -6.06 11.04
C VAL A 128 2.17 -4.76 11.14
N ALA A 129 2.62 -3.69 10.47
CA ALA A 129 1.95 -2.38 10.52
C ALA A 129 0.52 -2.45 10.01
N LEU A 130 0.29 -3.08 8.84
CA LEU A 130 -1.05 -3.29 8.29
C LEU A 130 -1.90 -4.19 9.19
N THR A 131 -1.35 -5.27 9.73
CA THR A 131 -2.10 -6.14 10.65
C THR A 131 -2.53 -5.38 11.92
N VAL A 132 -1.62 -4.59 12.51
CA VAL A 132 -1.93 -3.78 13.69
C VAL A 132 -2.94 -2.68 13.35
N ALA A 133 -2.77 -1.98 12.22
CA ALA A 133 -3.68 -0.94 11.77
C ALA A 133 -5.11 -1.46 11.58
N GLY A 134 -5.26 -2.65 10.98
CA GLY A 134 -6.57 -3.27 10.77
C GLY A 134 -7.27 -3.60 12.09
N GLY A 135 -6.53 -4.15 13.06
CA GLY A 135 -7.06 -4.42 14.39
C GLY A 135 -7.42 -3.16 15.17
N LEU A 136 -6.58 -2.13 15.11
CA LEU A 136 -6.83 -0.85 15.75
C LEU A 136 -8.02 -0.11 15.14
N PHE A 137 -8.18 -0.16 13.82
CA PHE A 137 -9.31 0.43 13.13
C PHE A 137 -10.61 -0.28 13.48
N GLU A 138 -10.62 -1.62 13.44
CA GLU A 138 -11.78 -2.43 13.83
C GLU A 138 -12.18 -2.20 15.28
N GLY A 139 -11.21 -2.12 16.20
CA GLY A 139 -11.47 -1.92 17.61
C GLY A 139 -11.98 -0.51 17.97
N ARG A 140 -11.72 0.49 17.12
CA ARG A 140 -12.12 1.89 17.37
C ARG A 140 -13.36 2.31 16.60
N ARG A 141 -13.63 1.72 15.43
CA ARG A 141 -14.82 2.07 14.66
C ARG A 141 -16.06 1.68 15.44
N ARG A 142 -17.06 2.57 15.48
CA ARG A 142 -18.30 2.31 16.21
C ARG A 142 -18.95 1.05 15.63
N PRO A 143 -19.25 0.03 16.45
CA PRO A 143 -19.80 -1.22 15.95
C PRO A 143 -21.18 -0.94 15.38
N ASN A 144 -21.29 -1.02 14.06
CA ASN A 144 -22.56 -1.27 13.39
C ASN A 144 -22.39 -2.48 12.45
N PRO A 145 -21.92 -3.64 12.96
CA PRO A 145 -21.68 -4.80 12.12
C PRO A 145 -23.01 -5.27 11.55
N THR A 146 -23.18 -5.08 10.24
CA THR A 146 -24.34 -5.56 9.50
C THR A 146 -24.04 -6.90 8.82
N GLY A 147 -22.78 -7.35 8.88
CA GLY A 147 -22.31 -8.62 8.35
C GLY A 147 -21.58 -9.52 9.35
N GLY A 148 -21.12 -10.67 8.88
CA GLY A 148 -20.26 -11.57 9.65
C GLY A 148 -18.79 -11.13 9.68
N ARG A 149 -18.02 -11.69 10.62
CA ARG A 149 -16.59 -11.39 10.87
C ARG A 149 -15.75 -11.22 9.59
N LEU A 150 -15.84 -12.17 8.67
CA LEU A 150 -15.03 -12.18 7.44
C LEU A 150 -15.39 -11.03 6.50
N ARG A 151 -16.68 -10.71 6.38
CA ARG A 151 -17.15 -9.61 5.53
C ARG A 151 -16.69 -8.26 6.08
N GLU A 152 -16.86 -8.06 7.39
CA GLU A 152 -16.45 -6.83 8.06
C GLU A 152 -14.94 -6.62 8.00
N ALA A 153 -14.15 -7.68 8.21
CA ALA A 153 -12.71 -7.64 8.03
C ALA A 153 -12.29 -7.31 6.57
N ALA A 154 -12.99 -7.89 5.58
CA ALA A 154 -12.74 -7.58 4.17
C ALA A 154 -13.03 -6.11 3.84
N LEU A 155 -14.10 -5.53 4.40
CA LEU A 155 -14.41 -4.10 4.22
C LEU A 155 -13.28 -3.20 4.74
N VAL A 156 -12.64 -3.54 5.86
CA VAL A 156 -11.45 -2.81 6.34
C VAL A 156 -10.31 -2.88 5.32
N GLY A 157 -10.02 -4.06 4.78
CA GLY A 157 -9.03 -4.22 3.72
C GLY A 157 -9.32 -3.34 2.50
N VAL A 158 -10.55 -3.40 1.97
CA VAL A 158 -10.96 -2.59 0.80
C VAL A 158 -10.90 -1.10 1.11
N GLY A 159 -11.37 -0.68 2.29
CA GLY A 159 -11.44 0.72 2.68
C GLY A 159 -10.08 1.40 2.79
N PHE A 160 -9.07 0.69 3.28
CA PHE A 160 -7.71 1.21 3.34
C PHE A 160 -7.01 1.17 1.98
N THR A 161 -7.32 0.16 1.15
CA THR A 161 -6.60 -0.09 -0.11
C THR A 161 -6.59 1.14 -1.01
N VAL A 162 -7.68 1.92 -1.08
CA VAL A 162 -7.74 3.13 -1.92
C VAL A 162 -6.69 4.17 -1.49
N GLY A 163 -6.67 4.53 -0.20
CA GLY A 163 -5.72 5.51 0.33
C GLY A 163 -4.27 4.99 0.26
N TYR A 164 -4.08 3.72 0.56
CA TYR A 164 -2.77 3.06 0.54
C TYR A 164 -2.17 3.00 -0.87
N LEU A 165 -2.98 2.57 -1.84
CA LEU A 165 -2.59 2.54 -3.25
C LEU A 165 -2.29 3.94 -3.79
N ALA A 166 -3.12 4.94 -3.44
CA ALA A 166 -2.92 6.31 -3.88
C ALA A 166 -1.56 6.87 -3.41
N VAL A 167 -1.24 6.72 -2.12
CA VAL A 167 0.06 7.19 -1.59
C VAL A 167 1.23 6.39 -2.18
N GLY A 168 1.06 5.08 -2.36
CA GLY A 168 2.05 4.22 -3.01
C GLY A 168 2.36 4.66 -4.44
N LEU A 169 1.33 4.91 -5.25
CA LEU A 169 1.51 5.35 -6.64
C LEU A 169 2.13 6.75 -6.72
N VAL A 170 1.70 7.69 -5.87
CA VAL A 170 2.34 9.01 -5.78
C VAL A 170 3.82 8.85 -5.42
N GLY A 171 4.15 8.00 -4.45
CA GLY A 171 5.53 7.68 -4.10
C GLY A 171 6.32 7.10 -5.27
N ALA A 172 5.83 6.05 -5.92
CA ALA A 172 6.51 5.40 -7.04
C ALA A 172 6.79 6.33 -8.23
N LEU A 173 5.95 7.37 -8.43
CA LEU A 173 6.11 8.34 -9.50
C LEU A 173 6.98 9.55 -9.14
N THR A 174 7.13 9.85 -7.85
CA THR A 174 7.82 11.06 -7.38
C THR A 174 9.18 10.78 -6.76
N LEU A 175 9.38 9.59 -6.19
CA LEU A 175 10.60 9.16 -5.51
C LEU A 175 11.62 8.64 -6.52
N VAL A 176 12.06 9.54 -7.40
CA VAL A 176 13.06 9.25 -8.43
C VAL A 176 14.42 9.74 -7.95
N GLN A 177 15.37 8.82 -7.80
CA GLN A 177 16.78 9.17 -7.63
C GLN A 177 17.44 9.27 -9.00
N ARG A 178 18.23 10.31 -9.22
CA ARG A 178 18.96 10.55 -10.47
C ARG A 178 20.40 10.89 -10.15
N TRP A 179 21.32 10.41 -10.97
CA TRP A 179 22.72 10.75 -10.85
C TRP A 179 23.40 10.72 -12.23
N ASP A 180 24.50 11.46 -12.33
CA ASP A 180 25.34 11.48 -13.51
C ASP A 180 26.33 10.31 -13.47
N LEU A 181 26.55 9.69 -14.63
CA LEU A 181 27.55 8.66 -14.81
C LEU A 181 28.84 9.34 -15.26
N THR A 182 29.86 9.31 -14.42
CA THR A 182 31.13 10.00 -14.65
C THR A 182 32.28 9.03 -14.87
N THR A 183 33.18 9.40 -15.79
CA THR A 183 34.50 8.80 -15.96
C THR A 183 35.58 9.82 -15.60
N ALA A 184 36.85 9.42 -15.66
CA ALA A 184 37.98 10.33 -15.49
C ALA A 184 38.01 11.48 -16.53
N GLU A 185 37.28 11.33 -17.65
CA GLU A 185 37.23 12.30 -18.75
C GLU A 185 35.99 13.22 -18.68
N GLY A 186 35.06 12.97 -17.76
CA GLY A 186 33.86 13.79 -17.55
C GLY A 186 32.56 12.98 -17.43
N VAL A 187 31.41 13.65 -17.55
CA VAL A 187 30.08 13.02 -17.54
C VAL A 187 29.84 12.33 -18.88
N VAL A 188 29.57 11.02 -18.85
CA VAL A 188 29.33 10.18 -20.04
C VAL A 188 27.87 9.75 -20.20
N GLY A 189 27.03 10.03 -19.20
CA GLY A 189 25.63 9.67 -19.23
C GLY A 189 24.90 10.02 -17.94
N SER A 190 23.66 9.57 -17.84
CA SER A 190 22.83 9.69 -16.64
C SER A 190 22.13 8.39 -16.33
N ALA A 191 21.85 8.18 -15.05
CA ALA A 191 21.05 7.08 -14.57
C ALA A 191 19.98 7.58 -13.61
N SER A 192 18.90 6.83 -13.54
CA SER A 192 17.82 7.07 -12.61
C SER A 192 17.26 5.76 -12.09
N GLN A 193 16.79 5.80 -10.85
CA GLN A 193 16.08 4.69 -10.23
C GLN A 193 14.82 5.17 -9.54
N GLN A 194 13.80 4.32 -9.58
CA GLN A 194 12.51 4.56 -8.94
C GLN A 194 11.81 3.23 -8.64
N PRO A 195 10.86 3.17 -7.70
CA PRO A 195 10.00 2.01 -7.54
C PRO A 195 9.20 1.75 -8.83
N ASP A 196 9.01 0.48 -9.18
CA ASP A 196 8.20 0.12 -10.34
C ASP A 196 6.72 0.46 -10.11
N PRO A 197 6.09 1.33 -10.92
CA PRO A 197 4.69 1.73 -10.70
C PRO A 197 3.68 0.61 -10.92
N TYR A 198 3.96 -0.34 -11.81
CA TYR A 198 3.07 -1.47 -12.08
C TYR A 198 3.07 -2.45 -10.89
N PHE A 199 4.25 -2.85 -10.42
CA PHE A 199 4.36 -3.69 -9.23
C PHE A 199 3.89 -2.97 -7.98
N THR A 200 4.09 -1.64 -7.89
CA THR A 200 3.48 -0.82 -6.83
C THR A 200 1.96 -0.98 -6.86
N ALA A 201 1.32 -0.82 -8.02
CA ALA A 201 -0.13 -0.94 -8.13
C ALA A 201 -0.65 -2.30 -7.65
N VAL A 202 0.04 -3.38 -8.06
CA VAL A 202 -0.33 -4.75 -7.68
C VAL A 202 -0.09 -4.99 -6.19
N LEU A 203 1.10 -4.70 -5.68
CA LEU A 203 1.50 -5.06 -4.32
C LEU A 203 0.83 -4.15 -3.27
N PHE A 204 0.63 -2.87 -3.57
CA PHE A 204 -0.09 -1.96 -2.67
C PHE A 204 -1.61 -2.17 -2.71
N LEU A 205 -2.12 -2.95 -3.67
CA LEU A 205 -3.46 -3.49 -3.61
C LEU A 205 -3.50 -4.78 -2.77
N LEU A 206 -2.57 -5.70 -3.00
CA LEU A 206 -2.58 -7.01 -2.34
C LEU A 206 -2.24 -6.97 -0.84
N PHE A 207 -1.22 -6.22 -0.45
CA PHE A 207 -0.78 -6.13 0.95
C PHE A 207 -1.91 -5.71 1.91
N PRO A 208 -2.58 -4.55 1.71
CA PRO A 208 -3.69 -4.16 2.59
C PRO A 208 -4.84 -5.16 2.52
N MET A 209 -5.14 -5.73 1.35
CA MET A 209 -6.21 -6.74 1.20
C MET A 209 -5.93 -8.05 1.93
N VAL A 210 -4.68 -8.35 2.30
CA VAL A 210 -4.31 -9.54 3.07
C VAL A 210 -4.16 -9.22 4.55
N PHE A 211 -3.32 -8.24 4.90
CA PHE A 211 -2.88 -8.04 6.29
C PHE A 211 -3.89 -7.26 7.14
N LEU A 212 -4.60 -6.27 6.58
CA LEU A 212 -5.62 -5.53 7.34
C LEU A 212 -6.79 -6.42 7.77
N PRO A 213 -7.37 -7.28 6.89
CA PRO A 213 -8.43 -8.19 7.32
C PRO A 213 -7.99 -9.16 8.42
N ILE A 214 -6.74 -9.61 8.43
CA ILE A 214 -6.21 -10.45 9.53
C ILE A 214 -6.32 -9.70 10.85
N GLY A 215 -5.81 -8.47 10.89
CA GLY A 215 -5.92 -7.56 12.03
C GLY A 215 -7.34 -7.34 12.51
N ALA A 216 -8.21 -6.94 11.57
CA ALA A 216 -9.60 -6.65 11.85
C ALA A 216 -10.35 -7.89 12.37
N ALA A 217 -10.15 -9.06 11.74
CA ALA A 217 -10.79 -10.31 12.15
C ALA A 217 -10.42 -10.72 13.59
N MET A 218 -9.19 -10.43 14.04
CA MET A 218 -8.75 -10.69 15.41
C MET A 218 -9.45 -9.79 16.44
N MET A 219 -9.81 -8.57 16.08
CA MET A 219 -10.45 -7.60 16.99
C MET A 219 -11.97 -7.55 16.86
N TYR A 220 -12.53 -8.18 15.82
CA TYR A 220 -13.97 -8.25 15.58
C TYR A 220 -14.73 -8.79 16.79
N GLY A 221 -15.73 -8.02 17.25
CA GLY A 221 -16.60 -8.37 18.37
C GLY A 221 -16.01 -8.16 19.77
N ARG A 222 -14.73 -7.78 19.88
CA ARG A 222 -14.10 -7.49 21.19
C ARG A 222 -14.48 -6.11 21.75
N GLY A 223 -14.80 -5.14 20.88
CA GLY A 223 -15.24 -3.80 21.29
C GLY A 223 -16.67 -3.72 21.85
N ALA A 224 -17.45 -4.81 21.83
CA ALA A 224 -18.81 -4.86 22.37
C ALA A 224 -18.88 -5.27 23.85
N GLN A 225 -17.74 -5.51 24.51
CA GLN A 225 -17.66 -5.99 25.90
C GLN A 225 -16.95 -5.02 26.85
N ALA A 226 -16.61 -3.81 26.41
CA ALA A 226 -15.94 -2.79 27.21
C ALA A 226 -16.89 -1.62 27.54
#